data_AF-A0A968JMX9-F1
#
_entry.id   AF-A0A968JMX9-F1
#
_cell.length_a   1.000
_cell.length_b   1.000
_cell.length_c   1.000
_cell.angle_alpha   90.00
_cell.angle_beta   90.00
_cell.angle_gamma   90.00
#
_symmetry.space_group_name_H-M   'P 1'
#
loop_
_entity.id
_entity.type
_entity.pdbx_description
1 polymer ?
#
loop_
_entity_poly.entity_id
_entity_poly.type
_entity_poly.pdbx_seq_one_letter_code
_entity_poly.pdbx_strand_id
1 'polypeptide(L)'
;MLWQFGELGYEFSINYCPNGTISENCRVDVKPIRWEYFQAEDRKRLYELTSKVIAFKTKYEVTETRDYRGDLFSSIRKTFQLDHPEFLTTVLGNFDLVPQPFFPNFQQTGWWYEYFTGDSLLVTNVNQTINLQPGEYRLYTSKNLNQTDFISSTFDLHADYQLQLFPNPTREEINLVYTLQQPDSVDIAVFDLNGKLLQQLDIGQMPSGRFQAHLPLHLPSGSYWLKLRTERGQQFLKFVVQ
;
A
#
# COMPACT_ATOMS: atom_id res chain seq x y z
N MET A 1 -15.63 -16.68 -1.72
CA MET A 1 -15.43 -17.54 -0.54
C MET A 1 -13.95 -17.47 -0.22
N LEU A 2 -13.60 -17.05 0.98
CA LEU A 2 -12.22 -17.06 1.46
C LEU A 2 -11.95 -18.45 2.03
N TRP A 3 -10.82 -19.06 1.66
CA TRP A 3 -10.40 -20.34 2.24
C TRP A 3 -9.49 -20.10 3.44
N GLN A 4 -9.41 -21.08 4.35
CA GLN A 4 -8.69 -20.97 5.61
C GLN A 4 -7.28 -20.36 5.44
N PHE A 5 -6.97 -19.33 6.22
CA PHE A 5 -5.70 -18.57 6.19
C PHE A 5 -5.36 -17.92 4.83
N GLY A 6 -6.28 -17.92 3.86
CA GLY A 6 -6.06 -17.32 2.54
C GLY A 6 -5.73 -15.83 2.60
N GLU A 7 -6.32 -15.13 3.57
CA GLU A 7 -6.05 -13.72 3.89
C GLU A 7 -4.63 -13.48 4.45
N LEU A 8 -3.91 -14.52 4.82
CA LEU A 8 -2.51 -14.48 5.25
C LEU A 8 -1.57 -15.14 4.23
N GLY A 9 -2.04 -15.47 3.02
CA GLY A 9 -1.22 -16.06 1.96
C GLY A 9 -0.89 -17.53 2.21
N TYR A 10 -1.88 -18.34 2.59
CA TYR A 10 -1.69 -19.74 2.93
C TYR A 10 -1.01 -20.56 1.81
N GLU A 11 0.11 -21.19 2.14
CA GLU A 11 0.98 -21.87 1.16
C GLU A 11 0.64 -23.36 0.97
N PHE A 12 -0.13 -23.94 1.90
CA PHE A 12 -0.49 -25.35 1.82
C PHE A 12 -1.58 -25.55 0.78
N SER A 13 -1.31 -26.46 -0.15
CA SER A 13 -2.32 -26.90 -1.12
C SER A 13 -3.58 -27.40 -0.42
N ILE A 14 -4.74 -27.21 -1.06
CA ILE A 14 -5.99 -27.83 -0.62
C ILE A 14 -5.87 -29.37 -0.52
N ASN A 15 -4.97 -29.97 -1.28
CA ASN A 15 -4.69 -31.41 -1.30
C ASN A 15 -3.54 -31.82 -0.35
N TYR A 16 -3.07 -30.92 0.52
CA TYR A 16 -2.02 -31.24 1.48
C TYR A 16 -2.50 -32.26 2.52
N CYS A 17 -1.74 -33.34 2.67
CA CYS A 17 -2.01 -34.44 3.58
C CYS A 17 -1.29 -34.24 4.93
N PRO A 18 -1.85 -34.74 6.04
CA PRO A 18 -1.20 -34.64 7.36
C PRO A 18 0.19 -35.29 7.45
N ASN A 19 0.47 -36.27 6.58
CA ASN A 19 1.77 -36.93 6.49
C ASN A 19 2.80 -36.15 5.63
N GLY A 20 2.47 -34.94 5.17
CA GLY A 20 3.34 -34.08 4.39
C GLY A 20 3.31 -34.29 2.88
N THR A 21 2.52 -35.24 2.35
CA THR A 21 2.38 -35.45 0.91
C THR A 21 1.25 -34.59 0.31
N ILE A 22 1.10 -34.63 -1.02
CA ILE A 22 0.02 -33.96 -1.73
C ILE A 22 -0.81 -35.04 -2.46
N SER A 23 -2.10 -35.13 -2.14
CA SER A 23 -3.04 -36.06 -2.76
C SER A 23 -4.47 -35.52 -2.74
N GLU A 24 -5.24 -35.75 -3.81
CA GLU A 24 -6.64 -35.32 -3.89
C GLU A 24 -7.53 -35.94 -2.80
N ASN A 25 -7.15 -37.12 -2.30
CA ASN A 25 -7.85 -37.79 -1.20
C ASN A 25 -7.80 -36.98 0.11
N CYS A 26 -6.82 -36.09 0.25
CA CYS A 26 -6.63 -35.28 1.45
C CYS A 26 -7.35 -33.93 1.38
N ARG A 27 -8.23 -33.69 0.39
CA ARG A 27 -8.90 -32.39 0.21
C ARG A 27 -9.68 -31.92 1.45
N VAL A 28 -10.28 -32.86 2.18
CA VAL A 28 -11.06 -32.61 3.39
C VAL A 28 -10.28 -32.84 4.69
N ASP A 29 -9.02 -33.27 4.57
CA ASP A 29 -8.17 -33.52 5.73
C ASP A 29 -7.79 -32.21 6.42
N VAL A 30 -7.53 -32.29 7.73
CA VAL A 30 -7.08 -31.17 8.54
C VAL A 30 -5.79 -30.59 7.96
N LYS A 31 -5.76 -29.26 7.80
CA LYS A 31 -4.61 -28.52 7.30
C LYS A 31 -3.84 -27.86 8.45
N PRO A 32 -2.51 -27.66 8.32
CA PRO A 32 -1.71 -27.02 9.35
C PRO A 32 -2.24 -25.64 9.77
N ILE A 33 -2.40 -25.41 11.07
CA ILE A 33 -2.77 -24.09 11.61
C ILE A 33 -1.53 -23.18 11.56
N ARG A 34 -1.68 -21.96 11.02
CA ARG A 34 -0.56 -21.02 10.80
C ARG A 34 -0.78 -19.65 11.44
N TRP A 35 -1.03 -19.62 12.76
CA TRP A 35 -1.22 -18.35 13.49
C TRP A 35 0.06 -17.49 13.51
N GLU A 36 1.23 -18.12 13.42
CA GLU A 36 2.52 -17.43 13.32
C GLU A 36 2.63 -16.53 12.08
N TYR A 37 1.79 -16.73 11.05
CA TYR A 37 1.76 -15.87 9.86
C TYR A 37 1.40 -14.42 10.19
N PHE A 38 0.69 -14.15 11.28
CA PHE A 38 0.43 -12.78 11.74
C PHE A 38 1.69 -12.02 12.18
N GLN A 39 2.79 -12.73 12.47
CA GLN A 39 4.07 -12.11 12.83
C GLN A 39 4.85 -11.65 11.61
N ALA A 40 4.48 -12.09 10.41
CA ALA A 40 5.08 -11.63 9.16
C ALA A 40 4.32 -10.40 8.66
N GLU A 41 5.01 -9.26 8.58
CA GLU A 41 4.41 -7.97 8.24
C GLU A 41 3.69 -8.00 6.88
N ASP A 42 4.29 -8.61 5.85
CA ASP A 42 3.69 -8.70 4.51
C ASP A 42 2.38 -9.51 4.52
N ARG A 43 2.30 -10.56 5.33
CA ARG A 43 1.07 -11.38 5.48
C ARG A 43 0.01 -10.63 6.26
N LYS A 44 0.41 -9.93 7.32
CA LYS A 44 -0.50 -9.05 8.07
C LYS A 44 -1.07 -7.95 7.17
N ARG A 45 -0.26 -7.38 6.28
CA ARG A 45 -0.73 -6.41 5.29
C ARG A 45 -1.75 -7.00 4.32
N LEU A 46 -1.55 -8.24 3.85
CA LEU A 46 -2.55 -8.95 3.04
C LEU A 46 -3.86 -9.15 3.80
N TYR A 47 -3.78 -9.45 5.11
CA TYR A 47 -4.95 -9.57 5.97
C TYR A 47 -5.70 -8.24 6.08
N GLU A 48 -4.99 -7.14 6.33
CA GLU A 48 -5.58 -5.80 6.40
C GLU A 48 -6.26 -5.44 5.08
N LEU A 49 -5.61 -5.72 3.94
CA LEU A 49 -6.18 -5.51 2.60
C LEU A 49 -7.46 -6.30 2.39
N THR A 50 -7.41 -7.59 2.71
CA THR A 50 -8.56 -8.48 2.59
C THR A 50 -9.71 -7.98 3.46
N SER A 51 -9.43 -7.59 4.70
CA SER A 51 -10.38 -7.02 5.65
C SER A 51 -11.04 -5.75 5.08
N LYS A 52 -10.26 -4.85 4.48
CA LYS A 52 -10.78 -3.62 3.88
C LYS A 52 -11.66 -3.83 2.66
N VAL A 53 -11.29 -4.76 1.78
CA VAL A 53 -12.11 -5.10 0.62
C VAL A 53 -13.44 -5.71 1.09
N ILE A 54 -13.40 -6.58 2.09
CA ILE A 54 -14.61 -7.14 2.71
C ILE A 54 -15.44 -6.03 3.34
N ALA A 55 -14.83 -5.11 4.09
CA ALA A 55 -15.52 -3.98 4.70
C ALA A 55 -16.17 -3.06 3.65
N PHE A 56 -15.51 -2.82 2.51
CA PHE A 56 -16.11 -2.08 1.40
C PHE A 56 -17.36 -2.80 0.89
N LYS A 57 -17.22 -4.11 0.62
CA LYS A 57 -18.28 -4.96 0.09
C LYS A 57 -19.48 -5.06 1.02
N THR A 58 -19.27 -5.17 2.33
CA THR A 58 -20.37 -5.34 3.28
C THR A 58 -21.01 -4.02 3.69
N LYS A 59 -20.30 -2.90 3.56
CA LYS A 59 -20.79 -1.58 3.98
C LYS A 59 -21.50 -0.82 2.87
N TYR A 60 -21.08 -0.97 1.62
CA TYR A 60 -21.57 -0.15 0.51
C TYR A 60 -22.36 -0.95 -0.52
N GLU A 61 -23.63 -0.55 -0.69
CA GLU A 61 -24.59 -1.18 -1.60
C GLU A 61 -24.18 -1.10 -3.09
N VAL A 62 -23.27 -0.19 -3.45
CA VAL A 62 -22.69 -0.13 -4.81
C VAL A 62 -22.11 -1.48 -5.26
N THR A 63 -21.67 -2.33 -4.32
CA THR A 63 -21.13 -3.66 -4.65
C THR A 63 -22.20 -4.71 -4.93
N GLU A 64 -23.46 -4.41 -4.65
CA GLU A 64 -24.63 -5.25 -4.95
C GLU A 64 -25.39 -4.78 -6.19
N THR A 65 -24.91 -3.72 -6.86
CA THR A 65 -25.54 -3.19 -8.06
C THR A 65 -25.65 -4.22 -9.18
N ARG A 66 -26.72 -4.11 -9.97
CA ARG A 66 -26.87 -4.84 -11.23
C ARG A 66 -26.45 -4.03 -12.45
N ASP A 67 -26.15 -2.74 -12.26
CA ASP A 67 -25.64 -1.87 -13.30
C ASP A 67 -24.12 -1.79 -13.17
N TYR A 68 -23.45 -2.67 -13.91
CA TYR A 68 -22.01 -2.76 -13.91
C TYR A 68 -21.51 -3.10 -15.31
N ARG A 69 -20.29 -2.67 -15.59
CA ARG A 69 -19.57 -3.00 -16.81
C ARG A 69 -18.09 -3.17 -16.51
N GLY A 70 -17.35 -3.78 -17.41
CA GLY A 70 -15.91 -3.90 -17.25
C GLY A 70 -15.25 -4.56 -18.44
N ASP A 71 -13.98 -4.22 -18.68
CA ASP A 71 -13.13 -4.99 -19.57
C ASP A 71 -12.44 -6.08 -18.76
N LEU A 72 -12.95 -7.31 -18.90
CA LEU A 72 -12.40 -8.51 -18.27
C LEU A 72 -11.75 -9.46 -19.29
N PHE A 73 -11.80 -9.11 -20.58
CA PHE A 73 -11.32 -9.97 -21.68
C PHE A 73 -9.80 -10.03 -21.71
N SER A 74 -9.12 -8.97 -21.27
CA SER A 74 -7.68 -9.00 -21.10
C SER A 74 -7.29 -9.88 -19.92
N SER A 75 -6.31 -10.75 -20.15
CA SER A 75 -5.67 -11.56 -19.11
C SER A 75 -4.77 -10.73 -18.19
N ILE A 76 -4.31 -9.57 -18.66
CA ILE A 76 -3.30 -8.73 -17.98
C ILE A 76 -3.87 -7.42 -17.41
N ARG A 77 -4.94 -6.89 -18.00
CA ARG A 77 -5.59 -5.65 -17.52
C ARG A 77 -7.05 -5.93 -17.21
N LYS A 78 -7.53 -5.50 -16.05
CA LYS A 78 -8.95 -5.58 -15.72
C LYS A 78 -9.47 -4.22 -15.29
N THR A 79 -10.61 -3.83 -15.84
CA THR A 79 -11.36 -2.65 -15.40
C THR A 79 -12.78 -3.03 -15.06
N PHE A 80 -13.35 -2.39 -14.05
CA PHE A 80 -14.72 -2.64 -13.64
C PHE A 80 -15.36 -1.36 -13.11
N GLN A 81 -16.55 -1.03 -13.59
CA GLN A 81 -17.33 0.12 -13.19
C GLN A 81 -18.63 -0.38 -12.56
N LEU A 82 -18.93 0.10 -11.36
CA LEU A 82 -20.15 -0.19 -10.63
C LEU A 82 -20.94 1.12 -10.49
N ASP A 83 -22.18 1.12 -10.97
CA ASP A 83 -23.05 2.28 -10.94
C ASP A 83 -24.07 2.15 -9.81
N HIS A 84 -24.17 3.17 -8.97
CA HIS A 84 -25.14 3.25 -7.90
C HIS A 84 -25.56 4.70 -7.68
N PRO A 85 -26.84 4.99 -7.31
CA PRO A 85 -27.32 6.37 -7.15
C PRO A 85 -26.56 7.19 -6.10
N GLU A 86 -26.02 6.56 -5.06
CA GLU A 86 -25.28 7.26 -4.00
C GLU A 86 -23.89 7.73 -4.43
N PHE A 87 -23.16 6.86 -5.13
CA PHE A 87 -21.83 7.12 -5.67
C PHE A 87 -21.43 6.04 -6.67
N LEU A 88 -20.49 6.39 -7.55
CA LEU A 88 -19.96 5.55 -8.60
C LEU A 88 -18.63 4.94 -8.15
N THR A 89 -18.33 3.73 -8.60
CA THR A 89 -17.05 3.06 -8.32
C THR A 89 -16.36 2.63 -9.62
N THR A 90 -15.05 2.83 -9.71
CA THR A 90 -14.18 2.32 -10.79
C THR A 90 -13.03 1.55 -10.17
N VAL A 91 -12.83 0.30 -10.59
CA VAL A 91 -11.76 -0.60 -10.16
C VAL A 91 -10.83 -0.85 -11.32
N LEU A 92 -9.53 -0.78 -11.07
CA LEU A 92 -8.46 -1.10 -12.02
C LEU A 92 -7.55 -2.15 -11.40
N GLY A 93 -7.06 -3.10 -12.21
CA GLY A 93 -6.10 -4.10 -11.76
C GLY A 93 -5.14 -4.53 -12.85
N ASN A 94 -3.85 -4.34 -12.61
CA ASN A 94 -2.75 -4.84 -13.41
C ASN A 94 -2.35 -6.24 -12.93
N PHE A 95 -2.65 -7.25 -13.74
CA PHE A 95 -2.28 -8.64 -13.51
C PHE A 95 -0.99 -9.03 -14.25
N ASP A 96 -0.34 -8.08 -14.90
CA ASP A 96 0.94 -8.26 -15.55
C ASP A 96 2.12 -8.09 -14.58
N LEU A 97 3.28 -8.58 -14.99
CA LEU A 97 4.57 -8.39 -14.30
C LEU A 97 5.31 -7.13 -14.76
N VAL A 98 4.71 -6.34 -15.65
CA VAL A 98 5.24 -5.06 -16.14
C VAL A 98 4.22 -3.93 -15.98
N PRO A 99 4.65 -2.66 -15.98
CA PRO A 99 3.74 -1.53 -15.95
C PRO A 99 2.81 -1.52 -17.17
N GLN A 100 1.53 -1.25 -16.95
CA GLN A 100 0.50 -1.26 -18.00
C GLN A 100 -0.28 0.06 -18.01
N PRO A 101 -0.56 0.64 -19.20
CA PRO A 101 -1.47 1.77 -19.33
C PRO A 101 -2.93 1.29 -19.26
N PHE A 102 -3.75 2.01 -18.50
CA PHE A 102 -5.19 1.79 -18.37
C PHE A 102 -5.96 2.98 -18.91
N PHE A 103 -7.07 2.69 -19.59
CA PHE A 103 -8.13 3.65 -19.91
C PHE A 103 -9.30 3.34 -18.98
N PRO A 104 -9.44 4.06 -17.85
CA PRO A 104 -10.38 3.68 -16.79
C PRO A 104 -11.85 3.75 -17.18
N ASN A 105 -12.18 4.56 -18.20
CA ASN A 105 -13.56 4.84 -18.61
C ASN A 105 -14.43 5.25 -17.42
N PHE A 106 -13.95 6.22 -16.63
CA PHE A 106 -14.68 6.74 -15.49
C PHE A 106 -16.10 7.15 -15.90
N GLN A 107 -17.07 6.94 -15.00
CA GLN A 107 -18.47 7.20 -15.34
C GLN A 107 -18.79 8.70 -15.44
N GLN A 108 -17.96 9.54 -14.83
CA GLN A 108 -18.07 11.00 -14.88
C GLN A 108 -16.72 11.68 -14.65
N THR A 109 -16.64 12.94 -15.07
CA THR A 109 -15.55 13.85 -14.68
C THR A 109 -15.76 14.40 -13.27
N GLY A 110 -14.71 14.96 -12.67
CA GLY A 110 -14.72 15.50 -11.31
C GLY A 110 -13.75 14.78 -10.39
N TRP A 111 -13.90 14.99 -9.09
CA TRP A 111 -13.04 14.39 -8.07
C TRP A 111 -13.42 12.93 -7.81
N TRP A 112 -12.39 12.08 -7.81
CA TRP A 112 -12.45 10.69 -7.44
C TRP A 112 -11.49 10.42 -6.28
N TYR A 113 -11.82 9.49 -5.40
CA TYR A 113 -11.06 9.19 -4.19
C TYR A 113 -10.63 7.73 -4.21
N GLU A 114 -9.33 7.49 -4.09
CA GLU A 114 -8.72 6.16 -4.00
C GLU A 114 -8.98 5.59 -2.60
N TYR A 115 -9.62 4.43 -2.55
CA TYR A 115 -10.18 3.89 -1.31
C TYR A 115 -9.11 3.35 -0.35
N PHE A 116 -8.03 2.76 -0.84
CA PHE A 116 -7.03 2.14 0.03
C PHE A 116 -6.09 3.17 0.66
N THR A 117 -5.72 4.21 -0.09
CA THR A 117 -4.75 5.25 0.30
C THR A 117 -5.39 6.54 0.77
N GLY A 118 -6.64 6.82 0.38
CA GLY A 118 -7.33 8.08 0.65
C GLY A 118 -6.93 9.22 -0.28
N ASP A 119 -6.06 8.96 -1.25
CA ASP A 119 -5.65 9.95 -2.23
C ASP A 119 -6.82 10.36 -3.15
N SER A 120 -6.66 11.46 -3.88
CA SER A 120 -7.68 12.00 -4.76
C SER A 120 -7.15 12.25 -6.16
N LEU A 121 -8.00 12.03 -7.15
CA LEU A 121 -7.71 12.23 -8.56
C LEU A 121 -8.78 13.15 -9.16
N LEU A 122 -8.35 14.27 -9.74
CA LEU A 122 -9.23 15.10 -10.55
C LEU A 122 -9.30 14.52 -11.98
N VAL A 123 -10.45 13.97 -12.34
CA VAL A 123 -10.71 13.41 -13.67
C VAL A 123 -11.30 14.51 -14.57
N THR A 124 -10.50 15.00 -15.50
CA THR A 124 -10.93 15.98 -16.53
C THR A 124 -11.36 15.30 -17.83
N ASN A 125 -10.83 14.10 -18.09
CA ASN A 125 -11.23 13.22 -19.18
C ASN A 125 -11.47 11.81 -18.62
N VAL A 126 -12.65 11.26 -18.86
CA VAL A 126 -13.05 9.93 -18.37
C VAL A 126 -12.14 8.79 -18.89
N ASN A 127 -11.48 9.02 -20.02
CA ASN A 127 -10.55 8.08 -20.64
C ASN A 127 -9.08 8.49 -20.43
N GLN A 128 -8.79 9.39 -19.48
CA GLN A 128 -7.40 9.75 -19.18
C GLN A 128 -6.59 8.50 -18.79
N THR A 129 -5.41 8.36 -19.37
CA THR A 129 -4.58 7.18 -19.13
C THR A 129 -4.02 7.19 -17.70
N ILE A 130 -4.13 6.06 -17.02
CA ILE A 130 -3.48 5.82 -15.72
C ILE A 130 -2.51 4.65 -15.90
N ASN A 131 -1.25 4.84 -15.53
CA ASN A 131 -0.26 3.76 -15.53
C ASN A 131 -0.27 3.07 -14.17
N LEU A 132 -0.43 1.75 -14.19
CA LEU A 132 -0.35 0.90 -13.01
C LEU A 132 0.93 0.06 -13.07
N GLN A 133 1.64 -0.01 -11.96
CA GLN A 133 2.82 -0.87 -11.74
C GLN A 133 2.43 -2.36 -11.74
N PRO A 134 3.38 -3.29 -11.85
CA PRO A 134 3.11 -4.73 -11.78
C PRO A 134 2.31 -5.11 -10.54
N GLY A 135 1.20 -5.83 -10.71
CA GLY A 135 0.33 -6.22 -9.59
C GLY A 135 -0.46 -5.08 -8.95
N GLU A 136 -0.38 -3.84 -9.46
CA GLU A 136 -1.06 -2.69 -8.87
C GLU A 136 -2.55 -2.73 -9.18
N TYR A 137 -3.37 -2.39 -8.19
CA TYR A 137 -4.80 -2.22 -8.31
C TYR A 137 -5.21 -0.93 -7.63
N ARG A 138 -6.32 -0.35 -8.10
CA ARG A 138 -6.90 0.88 -7.53
C ARG A 138 -8.40 0.76 -7.47
N LEU A 139 -9.00 1.27 -6.40
CA LEU A 139 -10.45 1.38 -6.26
C LEU A 139 -10.79 2.84 -6.06
N TYR A 140 -11.39 3.45 -7.06
CA TYR A 140 -11.82 4.84 -7.04
C TYR A 140 -13.31 4.93 -6.75
N THR A 141 -13.69 5.91 -5.94
CA THR A 141 -15.08 6.25 -5.63
C THR A 141 -15.36 7.71 -5.96
N SER A 142 -16.55 8.03 -6.47
CA SER A 142 -16.93 9.41 -6.82
C SER A 142 -17.33 10.26 -5.61
N LYS A 143 -17.23 9.71 -4.40
CA LYS A 143 -17.58 10.34 -3.13
C LYS A 143 -16.51 9.97 -2.11
N ASN A 144 -16.03 10.95 -1.35
CA ASN A 144 -15.10 10.66 -0.25
C ASN A 144 -15.83 9.89 0.85
N LEU A 145 -15.33 8.69 1.17
CA LEU A 145 -15.92 7.78 2.15
C LEU A 145 -15.36 7.96 3.57
N ASN A 146 -14.50 8.97 3.80
CA ASN A 146 -13.90 9.33 5.09
C ASN A 146 -13.30 8.13 5.83
N GLN A 147 -12.56 7.28 5.12
CA GLN A 147 -11.81 6.21 5.77
C GLN A 147 -10.69 6.80 6.63
N THR A 148 -10.52 6.27 7.84
CA THR A 148 -9.48 6.70 8.79
C THR A 148 -8.32 5.72 8.84
N ASP A 149 -8.59 4.46 8.52
CA ASP A 149 -7.58 3.40 8.45
C ASP A 149 -7.16 3.33 6.99
N PHE A 150 -5.97 3.81 6.64
CA PHE A 150 -5.40 3.65 5.31
C PHE A 150 -4.46 2.46 5.33
N ILE A 151 -4.54 1.60 4.31
CA ILE A 151 -3.51 0.59 4.15
C ILE A 151 -2.50 1.35 3.37
N SER A 152 -1.35 1.63 4.00
CA SER A 152 -0.23 2.16 3.24
C SER A 152 -0.07 1.21 2.07
N SER A 153 -0.33 1.72 0.86
CA SER A 153 0.11 1.08 -0.36
C SER A 153 1.62 1.17 -0.32
N THR A 154 2.28 0.38 0.53
CA THR A 154 3.65 0.00 0.29
C THR A 154 3.64 -1.03 -0.85
N PHE A 155 3.02 -0.71 -2.00
CA PHE A 155 3.93 -0.74 -3.15
C PHE A 155 5.10 0.04 -2.62
N ASP A 156 6.23 -0.62 -2.41
CA ASP A 156 7.43 0.13 -2.20
C ASP A 156 7.38 1.20 -3.30
N LEU A 157 6.95 2.40 -2.94
CA LEU A 157 7.65 3.58 -3.27
C LEU A 157 9.04 3.28 -2.68
N HIS A 158 9.82 2.44 -3.38
CA HIS A 158 10.92 2.92 -4.17
C HIS A 158 10.50 4.23 -4.86
N ALA A 159 10.15 5.24 -4.07
CA ALA A 159 10.82 6.47 -4.29
C ALA A 159 12.28 6.04 -4.12
N ASP A 160 12.97 5.96 -5.25
CA ASP A 160 14.40 5.70 -5.39
C ASP A 160 15.25 6.75 -4.66
N TYR A 161 14.72 7.34 -3.59
CA TYR A 161 15.51 7.94 -2.56
C TYR A 161 16.36 6.79 -2.01
N GLN A 162 17.58 6.66 -2.52
CA GLN A 162 18.60 5.80 -1.94
C GLN A 162 18.87 6.30 -0.52
N LEU A 163 18.06 5.85 0.44
CA LEU A 163 18.14 6.26 1.83
C LEU A 163 19.21 5.43 2.53
N GLN A 164 20.16 6.12 3.16
CA GLN A 164 21.18 5.51 3.99
C GLN A 164 21.29 6.28 5.30
N LEU A 165 21.29 5.54 6.41
CA LEU A 165 21.53 6.08 7.74
C LEU A 165 22.88 5.60 8.26
N PHE A 166 23.71 6.52 8.73
CA PHE A 166 24.95 6.19 9.41
C PHE A 166 25.38 7.26 10.42
N PRO A 167 26.09 6.87 11.50
CA PRO A 167 26.29 5.49 11.93
C PRO A 167 24.98 4.88 12.49
N ASN A 168 24.83 3.56 12.39
CA ASN A 168 23.78 2.81 13.07
C ASN A 168 24.40 1.52 13.61
N PRO A 169 24.53 1.32 14.94
CA PRO A 169 24.02 2.18 16.02
C PRO A 169 24.71 3.55 16.13
N THR A 170 24.01 4.53 16.70
CA THR A 170 24.50 5.90 16.96
C THR A 170 24.41 6.25 18.46
N ARG A 171 25.03 7.36 18.88
CA ARG A 171 24.92 7.92 20.23
C ARG A 171 24.30 9.32 20.21
N GLU A 172 24.95 10.27 19.55
CA GLU A 172 24.61 11.69 19.63
C GLU A 172 24.07 12.27 18.30
N GLU A 173 24.36 11.63 17.17
CA GLU A 173 24.03 12.18 15.85
C GLU A 173 23.85 11.10 14.79
N ILE A 174 22.93 11.30 13.85
CA ILE A 174 22.78 10.41 12.70
C ILE A 174 22.77 11.20 11.42
N ASN A 175 23.44 10.67 10.40
CA ASN A 175 23.45 11.24 9.07
C ASN A 175 22.47 10.46 8.19
N LEU A 176 21.55 11.19 7.56
CA LEU A 176 20.65 10.66 6.55
C LEU A 176 21.12 11.13 5.18
N VAL A 177 21.46 10.18 4.31
CA VAL A 177 21.69 10.45 2.88
C VAL A 177 20.45 10.03 2.10
N TYR A 178 19.98 10.88 1.20
CA TYR A 178 18.82 10.65 0.35
C TYR A 178 19.01 11.29 -1.04
N THR A 179 18.36 10.74 -2.06
CA THR A 179 18.53 11.20 -3.46
C THR A 179 17.18 11.54 -4.10
N LEU A 180 16.87 12.82 -4.29
CA LEU A 180 15.65 13.26 -4.97
C LEU A 180 15.82 13.20 -6.50
N GLN A 181 14.97 12.45 -7.20
CA GLN A 181 15.02 12.35 -8.68
C GLN A 181 14.50 13.62 -9.40
N GLN A 182 13.60 14.36 -8.77
CA GLN A 182 13.03 15.63 -9.25
C GLN A 182 12.76 16.53 -8.04
N PRO A 183 12.60 17.85 -8.22
CA PRO A 183 12.32 18.77 -7.12
C PRO A 183 11.11 18.35 -6.28
N ASP A 184 11.21 18.48 -4.96
CA ASP A 184 10.15 18.09 -4.01
C ASP A 184 10.31 18.77 -2.66
N SER A 185 9.23 18.85 -1.89
CA SER A 185 9.28 19.23 -0.49
C SER A 185 9.80 18.05 0.35
N VAL A 186 10.70 18.30 1.30
CA VAL A 186 11.26 17.25 2.17
C VAL A 186 10.99 17.56 3.63
N ASP A 187 10.45 16.58 4.34
CA ASP A 187 10.21 16.61 5.77
C ASP A 187 10.77 15.34 6.41
N ILE A 188 11.57 15.49 7.45
CA ILE A 188 12.19 14.37 8.17
C ILE A 188 11.63 14.32 9.58
N ALA A 189 11.20 13.15 10.02
CA ALA A 189 10.65 12.95 11.36
C ALA A 189 11.24 11.71 12.03
N VAL A 190 11.41 11.76 13.35
CA VAL A 190 11.87 10.65 14.18
C VAL A 190 10.77 10.24 15.15
N PHE A 191 10.52 8.95 15.25
CA PHE A 191 9.48 8.36 16.08
C PHE A 191 10.05 7.29 17.02
N ASP A 192 9.40 7.11 18.17
CA ASP A 192 9.59 5.91 18.98
C ASP A 192 8.90 4.68 18.36
N LEU A 193 9.08 3.51 18.97
CA LEU A 193 8.45 2.26 18.51
C LEU A 193 6.92 2.25 18.63
N ASN A 194 6.34 3.16 19.41
CA ASN A 194 4.89 3.32 19.57
C ASN A 194 4.31 4.35 18.60
N GLY A 195 5.13 4.94 17.72
CA GLY A 195 4.73 5.96 16.75
C GLY A 195 4.62 7.37 17.33
N LYS A 196 5.10 7.63 18.55
CA LYS A 196 5.16 8.98 19.11
C LYS A 196 6.25 9.78 18.38
N LEU A 197 5.88 10.95 17.86
CA LEU A 197 6.82 11.91 17.27
C LEU A 197 7.78 12.45 18.35
N LEU A 198 9.09 12.30 18.11
CA LEU A 198 10.15 12.76 19.01
C LEU A 198 10.86 14.00 18.48
N GLN A 199 11.08 14.05 17.16
CA GLN A 199 11.80 15.14 16.50
C GLN A 199 11.29 15.28 15.06
N GLN A 200 11.24 16.51 14.55
CA GLN A 200 10.88 16.80 13.18
C GLN A 200 11.76 17.92 12.63
N LEU A 201 12.15 17.79 11.37
CA LEU A 201 12.93 18.74 10.61
C LEU A 201 12.26 18.93 9.25
N ASP A 202 11.59 20.07 9.10
CA ASP A 202 11.05 20.50 7.82
C ASP A 202 12.17 21.17 7.02
N ILE A 203 12.60 20.52 5.93
CA ILE A 203 13.63 21.04 5.02
C ILE A 203 12.98 21.93 3.95
N GLY A 204 11.71 21.71 3.63
CA GLY A 204 11.00 22.41 2.58
C GLY A 204 11.44 21.99 1.17
N GLN A 205 11.25 22.89 0.20
CA GLN A 205 11.47 22.61 -1.22
C GLN A 205 12.95 22.43 -1.56
N MET A 206 13.27 21.28 -2.14
CA MET A 206 14.62 20.87 -2.52
C MET A 206 14.67 20.53 -4.02
N PRO A 207 15.76 20.86 -4.74
CA PRO A 207 15.93 20.45 -6.14
C PRO A 207 16.23 18.95 -6.26
N SER A 208 16.26 18.42 -7.48
CA SER A 208 16.80 17.06 -7.69
C SER A 208 18.29 16.98 -7.34
N GLY A 209 18.70 15.85 -6.78
CA GLY A 209 20.08 15.62 -6.38
C GLY A 209 20.22 14.72 -5.16
N ARG A 210 21.47 14.42 -4.80
CA ARG A 210 21.83 13.69 -3.58
C ARG A 210 22.13 14.68 -2.46
N PHE A 211 21.50 14.48 -1.31
CA PHE A 211 21.63 15.34 -0.14
C PHE A 211 22.01 14.52 1.08
N GLN A 212 22.57 15.23 2.07
CA GLN A 212 22.85 14.69 3.38
C GLN A 212 22.24 15.63 4.43
N ALA A 213 21.38 15.10 5.27
CA ALA A 213 20.86 15.77 6.45
C ALA A 213 21.58 15.26 7.69
N HIS A 214 21.98 16.19 8.54
CA HIS A 214 22.60 15.90 9.83
C HIS A 214 21.58 16.11 10.93
N LEU A 215 21.33 15.07 11.73
CA LEU A 215 20.34 15.10 12.80
C LEU A 215 21.03 14.87 14.15
N PRO A 216 21.13 15.90 15.01
CA PRO A 216 21.51 15.69 16.40
C PRO A 216 20.37 14.96 17.13
N LEU A 217 20.73 13.98 17.95
CA LEU A 217 19.82 13.10 18.68
C LEU A 217 19.97 13.34 20.18
N HIS A 218 18.87 13.74 20.83
CA HIS A 218 18.77 13.83 22.28
C HIS A 218 17.77 12.79 22.79
N LEU A 219 18.03 11.52 22.46
CA LEU A 219 17.13 10.41 22.71
C LEU A 219 17.78 9.39 23.66
N PRO A 220 17.01 8.76 24.56
CA PRO A 220 17.51 7.64 25.36
C PRO A 220 18.00 6.47 24.50
N SER A 221 18.85 5.60 25.04
CA SER A 221 19.24 4.37 24.35
C SER A 221 18.01 3.53 24.03
N GLY A 222 17.87 3.09 22.77
CA GLY A 222 16.64 2.46 22.27
C GLY A 222 16.61 2.30 20.75
N SER A 223 15.56 1.66 20.24
CA SER A 223 15.29 1.59 18.80
C SER A 223 14.29 2.66 18.39
N TYR A 224 14.51 3.27 17.24
CA TYR A 224 13.71 4.38 16.71
C TYR A 224 13.46 4.22 15.22
N TRP A 225 12.44 4.91 14.72
CA TRP A 225 12.14 5.03 13.30
C TRP A 225 12.44 6.44 12.83
N LEU A 226 13.18 6.56 11.73
CA LEU A 226 13.30 7.81 10.98
C LEU A 226 12.42 7.70 9.73
N LYS A 227 11.64 8.73 9.49
CA LYS A 227 10.75 8.88 8.34
C LYS A 227 11.23 10.04 7.50
N LEU A 228 11.39 9.82 6.20
CA LEU A 228 11.49 10.87 5.20
C LEU A 228 10.16 10.94 4.47
N ARG A 229 9.57 12.13 4.40
CA ARG A 229 8.32 12.42 3.71
C ARG A 229 8.57 13.44 2.61
N THR A 230 8.00 13.18 1.45
CA THR A 230 7.90 14.11 0.33
C THR A 230 6.44 14.27 -0.09
N GLU A 231 6.13 15.16 -1.03
CA GLU A 231 4.77 15.29 -1.56
C GLU A 231 4.33 14.01 -2.28
N ARG A 232 5.29 13.23 -2.79
CA ARG A 232 5.06 12.01 -3.57
C ARG A 232 5.09 10.72 -2.77
N GLY A 233 5.53 10.74 -1.51
CA GLY A 233 5.61 9.52 -0.72
C GLY A 233 6.32 9.66 0.61
N GLN A 234 6.49 8.53 1.29
CA GLN A 234 7.20 8.46 2.55
C GLN A 234 7.98 7.16 2.64
N GLN A 235 9.14 7.19 3.30
CA GLN A 235 9.97 6.01 3.55
C GLN A 235 10.46 6.01 4.99
N PHE A 236 10.52 4.82 5.59
CA PHE A 236 10.96 4.62 6.97
C PHE A 236 12.28 3.84 7.01
N LEU A 237 13.16 4.21 7.93
CA LEU A 237 14.36 3.48 8.28
C LEU A 237 14.47 3.30 9.79
N LYS A 238 14.87 2.11 10.23
CA LYS A 238 15.12 1.82 11.64
C LYS A 238 16.55 2.17 12.02
N PHE A 239 16.74 2.80 13.18
CA PHE A 239 18.07 2.99 13.77
C PHE A 239 18.06 2.74 15.29
N VAL A 240 19.25 2.55 15.85
CA VAL A 240 19.46 2.27 17.28
C VAL A 240 20.33 3.36 17.89
N VAL A 241 19.91 3.91 19.02
CA VAL A 241 20.71 4.79 19.88
C VAL A 241 21.29 3.98 21.04
N GLN A 242 22.58 4.16 21.33
CA GLN A 242 23.32 3.49 22.41
C GLN A 242 23.85 4.49 23.42
#